data_AF-A0A7K5FXJ4-F1
#
_entry.id   AF-A0A7K5FXJ4-F1
#
_cell.length_a   1.000
_cell.length_b   1.000
_cell.length_c   1.000
_cell.angle_alpha   90.00
_cell.angle_beta   90.00
_cell.angle_gamma   90.00
#
_symmetry.space_group_name_H-M   'P 1'
#
loop_
_entity.id
_entity.type
_entity.pdbx_description
1 polymer ?
#
loop_
_entity_poly.entity_id
_entity_poly.type
_entity_poly.pdbx_seq_one_letter_code
_entity_poly.pdbx_strand_id
1 'polypeptide(L)'
;YSVQATAAIAAAITFLVLFTVAGNALVIMAVLSSRSLRAPQNLFLVSLAAADILVATLIIPFSLANELLGYWYFEKTWCEIYLALDVLFCTSSIVHLCAISLDRYWAVSRAIEYNAKRTPRRIKCSILIVWTIAAAISLPPLIYKGEKKAAAGERPQCKLNEEAWYILSSSVGSFFAPCLIMILVYLRIYLIARRRHRSCSGATKPPPVPPSIPAAAGGDLPPVDRTSLLSPEEPPMSPSARAGTSPPPAGPRRDTVATGTGLVVLAPALNPWRRKAQVNREKRFTFVLAVVIGVFVLCWFPFFFLYSLGALCPRRCKVPDSVFQFFFWIGYCNSSLNPVIYTVFNQDFRKAFRRLL
;
A
#
# COMPACT_ATOMS: atom_id res chain seq x y z
N TYR A 1 24.65 28.08 -13.64
CA TYR A 1 24.41 28.49 -12.23
C TYR A 1 25.53 29.41 -11.75
N SER A 2 25.30 30.22 -10.70
CA SER A 2 26.41 30.87 -9.98
C SER A 2 27.15 29.84 -9.12
N VAL A 3 28.41 30.09 -8.77
CA VAL A 3 29.22 29.14 -7.97
C VAL A 3 28.53 28.79 -6.64
N GLN A 4 27.93 29.78 -5.98
CA GLN A 4 27.16 29.59 -4.75
C GLN A 4 25.92 28.70 -4.97
N ALA A 5 25.18 28.90 -6.06
CA ALA A 5 24.03 28.06 -6.39
C ALA A 5 24.44 26.62 -6.74
N THR A 6 25.51 26.45 -7.52
CA THR A 6 26.11 25.13 -7.82
C THR A 6 26.48 24.39 -6.53
N ALA A 7 27.18 25.04 -5.61
CA ALA A 7 27.58 24.46 -4.33
C ALA A 7 26.37 24.11 -3.45
N ALA A 8 25.36 24.98 -3.38
CA ALA A 8 24.14 24.74 -2.62
C ALA A 8 23.33 23.54 -3.16
N ILE A 9 23.14 23.46 -4.49
CA ILE A 9 22.46 22.33 -5.14
C ILE A 9 23.24 21.03 -4.90
N ALA A 10 24.56 21.04 -5.12
CA ALA A 10 25.41 19.87 -4.90
C ALA A 10 25.34 19.37 -3.45
N ALA A 11 25.42 20.27 -2.47
CA ALA A 11 25.32 19.92 -1.05
C ALA A 11 23.93 19.37 -0.69
N ALA A 12 22.85 20.00 -1.15
CA ALA A 12 21.48 19.57 -0.89
C ALA A 12 21.17 18.19 -1.48
N ILE A 13 21.56 17.94 -2.74
CA ILE A 13 21.36 16.63 -3.38
C ILE A 13 22.27 15.56 -2.78
N THR A 14 23.52 15.88 -2.41
CA THR A 14 24.40 14.93 -1.71
C THR A 14 23.82 14.53 -0.35
N PHE A 15 23.30 15.49 0.42
CA PHE A 15 22.57 15.20 1.67
C PHE A 15 21.35 14.30 1.42
N LEU A 16 20.55 14.59 0.38
CA LEU A 16 19.40 13.79 0.01
C LEU A 16 19.79 12.33 -0.34
N VAL A 17 20.89 12.13 -1.07
CA VAL A 17 21.43 10.79 -1.38
C VAL A 17 21.81 10.05 -0.09
N LEU A 18 22.62 10.67 0.76
CA LEU A 18 23.06 10.06 2.03
C LEU A 18 21.87 9.70 2.93
N PHE A 19 20.88 10.60 3.04
CA PHE A 19 19.65 10.37 3.79
C PHE A 19 18.82 9.22 3.19
N THR A 20 18.69 9.15 1.86
CA THR A 20 17.95 8.09 1.16
C THR A 20 18.61 6.73 1.35
N VAL A 21 19.95 6.66 1.21
CA VAL A 21 20.73 5.43 1.42
C VAL A 21 20.64 4.96 2.87
N ALA A 22 20.91 5.85 3.84
CA ALA A 22 20.86 5.50 5.26
C ALA A 22 19.45 5.09 5.71
N GLY A 23 18.43 5.84 5.31
CA GLY A 23 17.03 5.54 5.66
C GLY A 23 16.56 4.19 5.12
N ASN A 24 16.85 3.89 3.85
CA ASN A 24 16.45 2.63 3.23
C ASN A 24 17.31 1.44 3.70
N ALA A 25 18.59 1.65 3.99
CA ALA A 25 19.43 0.64 4.65
C ALA A 25 18.89 0.27 6.04
N LEU A 26 18.43 1.25 6.83
CA LEU A 26 17.75 1.01 8.11
C LEU A 26 16.44 0.22 7.95
N VAL A 27 15.64 0.48 6.90
CA VAL A 27 14.44 -0.32 6.58
C VAL A 27 14.80 -1.79 6.34
N ILE A 28 15.82 -2.05 5.51
CA ILE A 28 16.31 -3.40 5.21
C ILE A 28 16.82 -4.09 6.50
N MET A 29 17.71 -3.41 7.24
CA MET A 29 18.27 -3.89 8.51
C MET A 29 17.17 -4.24 9.53
N ALA A 30 16.14 -3.40 9.67
CA ALA A 30 15.03 -3.63 10.60
C ALA A 30 14.18 -4.86 10.23
N VAL A 31 13.89 -5.08 8.94
CA VAL A 31 13.11 -6.24 8.49
C VAL A 31 13.91 -7.54 8.66
N LEU A 32 15.21 -7.51 8.38
CA LEU A 32 16.08 -8.69 8.51
C LEU A 32 16.39 -9.03 9.98
N SER A 33 16.69 -8.05 10.82
CA SER A 33 17.01 -8.26 12.24
C SER A 33 15.79 -8.59 13.10
N SER A 34 14.68 -7.85 12.98
CA SER A 34 13.57 -7.97 13.93
C SER A 34 12.62 -9.11 13.60
N ARG A 35 12.48 -10.08 14.51
CA ARG A 35 11.50 -11.17 14.41
C ARG A 35 10.06 -10.67 14.20
N SER A 36 9.68 -9.50 14.74
CA SER A 36 8.34 -8.91 14.53
C SER A 36 8.11 -8.37 13.11
N LEU A 37 9.17 -8.11 12.35
CA LEU A 37 9.11 -7.57 11.00
C LEU A 37 9.41 -8.63 9.92
N ARG A 38 9.74 -9.88 10.27
CA ARG A 38 9.99 -10.99 9.32
C ARG A 38 8.71 -11.56 8.66
N ALA A 39 7.59 -10.86 8.70
CA ALA A 39 6.35 -11.30 8.07
C ALA A 39 6.48 -11.26 6.52
N PRO A 40 5.91 -12.22 5.76
CA PRO A 40 6.18 -12.36 4.32
C PRO A 40 5.94 -11.09 3.50
N GLN A 41 4.90 -10.31 3.80
CA GLN A 41 4.61 -9.06 3.07
C GLN A 41 5.72 -7.99 3.19
N ASN A 42 6.53 -8.02 4.26
CA ASN A 42 7.58 -7.02 4.48
C ASN A 42 8.78 -7.22 3.52
N LEU A 43 8.86 -8.34 2.81
CA LEU A 43 9.81 -8.53 1.71
C LEU A 43 9.59 -7.53 0.57
N PHE A 44 8.36 -7.07 0.33
CA PHE A 44 8.11 -5.98 -0.63
C PHE A 44 8.79 -4.68 -0.20
N LEU A 45 8.83 -4.39 1.10
CA LEU A 45 9.49 -3.19 1.63
C LEU A 45 11.02 -3.27 1.48
N VAL A 46 11.60 -4.47 1.63
CA VAL A 46 13.03 -4.71 1.39
C VAL A 46 13.38 -4.52 -0.10
N SER A 47 12.57 -5.05 -1.01
CA SER A 47 12.78 -4.89 -2.45
C SER A 47 12.61 -3.45 -2.93
N LEU A 48 11.60 -2.74 -2.40
CA LEU A 48 11.39 -1.31 -2.65
C LEU A 48 12.56 -0.47 -2.11
N ALA A 49 13.00 -0.71 -0.87
CA ALA A 49 14.16 -0.02 -0.29
C ALA A 49 15.45 -0.28 -1.08
N ALA A 50 15.62 -1.48 -1.67
CA ALA A 50 16.74 -1.76 -2.56
C ALA A 50 16.66 -0.96 -3.87
N ALA A 51 15.48 -0.83 -4.48
CA ALA A 51 15.27 0.04 -5.65
C ALA A 51 15.55 1.51 -5.32
N ASP A 52 15.07 2.01 -4.19
CA ASP A 52 15.30 3.39 -3.72
C ASP A 52 16.80 3.68 -3.48
N ILE A 53 17.56 2.72 -2.95
CA ILE A 53 19.03 2.82 -2.82
C ILE A 53 19.70 2.87 -4.20
N LEU A 54 19.26 2.04 -5.16
CA LEU A 54 19.82 2.01 -6.52
C LEU A 54 19.55 3.32 -7.28
N VAL A 55 18.38 3.95 -7.10
CA VAL A 55 18.13 5.32 -7.59
C VAL A 55 19.12 6.31 -6.96
N ALA A 56 19.29 6.25 -5.64
CA ALA A 56 20.16 7.19 -4.92
C ALA A 56 21.65 7.06 -5.26
N THR A 57 22.15 5.86 -5.60
CA THR A 57 23.57 5.63 -5.89
C THR A 57 23.92 5.59 -7.37
N LEU A 58 23.04 5.07 -8.24
CA LEU A 58 23.33 4.87 -9.67
C LEU A 58 22.69 5.91 -10.58
N ILE A 59 21.67 6.65 -10.11
CA ILE A 59 20.91 7.59 -10.95
C ILE A 59 21.17 9.03 -10.50
N ILE A 60 20.87 9.36 -9.25
CA ILE A 60 20.97 10.74 -8.73
C ILE A 60 22.35 11.40 -8.95
N PRO A 61 23.50 10.74 -8.71
CA PRO A 61 24.81 11.38 -8.91
C PRO A 61 25.10 11.74 -10.37
N PHE A 62 24.67 10.91 -11.32
CA PHE A 62 24.85 11.14 -12.76
C PHE A 62 23.86 12.19 -13.28
N SER A 63 22.63 12.20 -12.78
CA SER A 63 21.65 13.27 -13.01
C SER A 63 22.18 14.62 -12.53
N LEU A 64 22.77 14.66 -11.33
CA LEU A 64 23.40 15.86 -10.77
C LEU A 64 24.62 16.31 -11.59
N ALA A 65 25.48 15.38 -12.02
CA ALA A 65 26.63 15.71 -12.86
C ALA A 65 26.20 16.33 -14.20
N ASN A 66 25.20 15.75 -14.88
CA ASN A 66 24.64 16.30 -16.12
C ASN A 66 24.05 17.71 -15.91
N GLU A 67 23.35 17.92 -14.79
CA GLU A 67 22.75 19.21 -14.42
C GLU A 67 23.79 20.30 -14.17
N LEU A 68 24.82 20.01 -13.36
CA LEU A 68 25.81 21.01 -12.96
C LEU A 68 26.82 21.32 -14.08
N LEU A 69 27.11 20.36 -14.96
CA LEU A 69 27.96 20.56 -16.13
C LEU A 69 27.21 21.19 -17.32
N GLY A 70 25.91 20.96 -17.43
CA GLY A 70 25.08 21.39 -18.57
C GLY A 70 25.35 20.61 -19.87
N TYR A 71 26.08 19.50 -19.79
CA TYR A 71 26.31 18.55 -20.87
C TYR A 71 26.65 17.17 -20.30
N TRP A 72 26.47 16.14 -21.11
CA TRP A 72 26.80 14.76 -20.74
C TRP A 72 28.30 14.50 -20.94
N TYR A 73 29.05 14.47 -19.85
CA TYR A 73 30.50 14.21 -19.88
C TYR A 73 30.86 12.74 -20.20
N PHE A 74 29.98 11.80 -19.80
CA PHE A 74 30.23 10.36 -19.97
C PHE A 74 29.98 9.91 -21.42
N GLU A 75 30.34 8.67 -21.75
CA GLU A 75 30.09 8.13 -23.08
C GLU A 75 28.59 7.96 -23.40
N LYS A 76 28.27 7.91 -24.70
CA LYS A 76 26.90 7.63 -25.19
C LYS A 76 26.36 6.30 -24.66
N THR A 77 27.20 5.26 -24.61
CA THR A 77 26.86 3.94 -24.06
C THR A 77 26.39 4.04 -22.60
N TRP A 78 27.02 4.90 -21.80
CA TRP A 78 26.60 5.12 -20.42
C TRP A 78 25.29 5.90 -20.35
N CYS A 79 25.01 6.85 -21.25
CA CYS A 79 23.70 7.52 -21.31
C CYS A 79 22.57 6.53 -21.59
N GLU A 80 22.74 5.65 -22.59
CA GLU A 80 21.76 4.61 -22.93
C GLU A 80 21.44 3.73 -21.70
N ILE A 81 22.48 3.22 -21.02
CA ILE A 81 22.34 2.41 -19.80
C ILE A 81 21.71 3.19 -18.65
N TYR A 82 22.18 4.42 -18.38
CA TYR A 82 21.69 5.29 -17.31
C TYR A 82 20.18 5.56 -17.44
N LEU A 83 19.69 5.94 -18.62
CA LEU A 83 18.27 6.21 -18.86
C LEU A 83 17.42 4.93 -18.71
N ALA A 84 17.94 3.77 -19.15
CA ALA A 84 17.25 2.50 -18.97
C ALA A 84 17.20 2.04 -17.50
N LEU A 85 18.25 2.32 -16.72
CA LEU A 85 18.30 2.05 -15.28
C LEU A 85 17.39 3.00 -14.48
N ASP A 86 17.32 4.29 -14.86
CA ASP A 86 16.38 5.25 -14.26
C ASP A 86 14.94 4.78 -14.43
N VAL A 87 14.52 4.54 -15.68
CA VAL A 87 13.16 4.04 -15.97
C VAL A 87 12.92 2.68 -15.28
N LEU A 88 13.92 1.79 -15.21
CA LEU A 88 13.82 0.50 -14.51
C LEU A 88 13.54 0.69 -13.01
N PHE A 89 14.37 1.46 -12.30
CA PHE A 89 14.27 1.59 -10.85
C PHE A 89 13.06 2.42 -10.43
N CYS A 90 12.77 3.51 -11.14
CA CYS A 90 11.57 4.32 -10.92
C CYS A 90 10.30 3.49 -11.18
N THR A 91 10.20 2.79 -12.33
CA THR A 91 9.06 1.89 -12.60
C THR A 91 8.94 0.78 -11.57
N SER A 92 10.06 0.16 -11.17
CA SER A 92 10.09 -0.87 -10.14
C SER A 92 9.51 -0.34 -8.82
N SER A 93 9.92 0.85 -8.36
CA SER A 93 9.39 1.46 -7.13
C SER A 93 7.87 1.73 -7.20
N ILE A 94 7.37 2.24 -8.34
CA ILE A 94 5.94 2.49 -8.54
C ILE A 94 5.13 1.18 -8.52
N VAL A 95 5.59 0.17 -9.26
CA VAL A 95 4.89 -1.11 -9.37
C VAL A 95 5.01 -1.92 -8.06
N HIS A 96 6.06 -1.74 -7.26
CA HIS A 96 6.14 -2.24 -5.89
C HIS A 96 5.07 -1.61 -4.97
N LEU A 97 4.87 -0.29 -5.03
CA LEU A 97 3.80 0.37 -4.26
C LEU A 97 2.41 -0.15 -4.69
N CYS A 98 2.19 -0.39 -5.98
CA CYS A 98 0.97 -1.03 -6.49
C CYS A 98 0.79 -2.47 -5.96
N ALA A 99 1.85 -3.29 -5.99
CA ALA A 99 1.84 -4.67 -5.48
C ALA A 99 1.57 -4.73 -3.96
N ILE A 100 2.18 -3.85 -3.17
CA ILE A 100 1.89 -3.68 -1.74
C ILE A 100 0.41 -3.38 -1.54
N SER A 101 -0.13 -2.45 -2.32
CA SER A 101 -1.53 -2.02 -2.24
C SER A 101 -2.51 -3.16 -2.53
N LEU A 102 -2.21 -3.98 -3.55
CA LEU A 102 -2.97 -5.19 -3.88
C LEU A 102 -2.89 -6.27 -2.77
N ASP A 103 -1.71 -6.54 -2.21
CA ASP A 103 -1.57 -7.43 -1.05
C ASP A 103 -2.39 -6.94 0.16
N ARG A 104 -2.38 -5.63 0.45
CA ARG A 104 -3.22 -5.02 1.48
C ARG A 104 -4.71 -5.15 1.16
N TYR A 105 -5.13 -5.00 -0.10
CA TYR A 105 -6.51 -5.22 -0.52
C TYR A 105 -6.99 -6.65 -0.26
N TRP A 106 -6.22 -7.65 -0.70
CA TRP A 106 -6.57 -9.05 -0.47
C TRP A 106 -6.53 -9.42 1.02
N ALA A 107 -5.60 -8.85 1.79
CA ALA A 107 -5.56 -8.99 3.25
C ALA A 107 -6.81 -8.45 3.98
N VAL A 108 -7.42 -7.37 3.48
CA VAL A 108 -8.62 -6.74 4.08
C VAL A 108 -9.92 -7.37 3.57
N SER A 109 -9.98 -7.69 2.26
CA SER A 109 -11.18 -8.21 1.61
C SER A 109 -11.40 -9.71 1.84
N ARG A 110 -10.34 -10.54 1.79
CA ARG A 110 -10.39 -12.01 1.97
C ARG A 110 -9.48 -12.46 3.10
N ALA A 111 -9.62 -11.83 4.27
CA ALA A 111 -8.67 -11.93 5.38
C ALA A 111 -8.27 -13.37 5.75
N ILE A 112 -9.22 -14.30 5.89
CA ILE A 112 -8.91 -15.67 6.36
C ILE A 112 -8.17 -16.46 5.26
N GLU A 113 -8.78 -16.62 4.09
CA GLU A 113 -8.23 -17.38 2.97
C GLU A 113 -6.89 -16.83 2.46
N TYR A 114 -6.74 -15.50 2.37
CA TYR A 114 -5.55 -14.88 1.80
C TYR A 114 -4.37 -14.88 2.77
N ASN A 115 -4.61 -14.66 4.07
CA ASN A 115 -3.53 -14.75 5.06
C ASN A 115 -2.99 -16.19 5.16
N ALA A 116 -3.85 -17.22 5.11
CA ALA A 116 -3.42 -18.62 5.05
C ALA A 116 -2.57 -18.95 3.80
N LYS A 117 -2.83 -18.26 2.67
CA LYS A 117 -2.11 -18.45 1.40
C LYS A 117 -0.93 -17.48 1.19
N ARG A 118 -0.58 -16.62 2.15
CA ARG A 118 0.53 -15.64 2.03
C ARG A 118 1.88 -16.28 2.40
N THR A 119 2.46 -17.05 1.48
CA THR A 119 3.78 -17.67 1.67
C THR A 119 4.93 -16.77 1.19
N PRO A 120 6.15 -16.87 1.77
CA PRO A 120 7.33 -16.15 1.29
C PRO A 120 7.65 -16.43 -0.18
N ARG A 121 7.44 -17.67 -0.65
CA ARG A 121 7.64 -18.07 -2.06
C ARG A 121 6.76 -17.23 -2.98
N ARG A 122 5.47 -17.08 -2.66
CA ARG A 122 4.53 -16.28 -3.46
C ARG A 122 4.94 -14.80 -3.51
N ILE A 123 5.36 -14.23 -2.37
CA ILE A 123 5.83 -12.83 -2.34
C ILE A 123 7.10 -12.65 -3.17
N LYS A 124 8.08 -13.56 -3.07
CA LYS A 124 9.29 -13.55 -3.93
C LYS A 124 8.95 -13.65 -5.41
N CYS A 125 8.03 -14.53 -5.80
CA CYS A 125 7.53 -14.60 -7.19
C CYS A 125 6.85 -13.28 -7.62
N SER A 126 6.05 -12.65 -6.75
CA SER A 126 5.47 -11.33 -7.04
C SER A 126 6.53 -10.26 -7.23
N ILE A 127 7.57 -10.22 -6.39
CA ILE A 127 8.71 -9.30 -6.54
C ILE A 127 9.42 -9.51 -7.89
N LEU A 128 9.69 -10.76 -8.28
CA LEU A 128 10.29 -11.06 -9.59
C LEU A 128 9.41 -10.55 -10.74
N ILE A 129 8.09 -10.74 -10.68
CA ILE A 129 7.14 -10.20 -11.67
C ILE A 129 7.22 -8.67 -11.73
N VAL A 130 7.31 -7.97 -10.59
CA VAL A 130 7.44 -6.50 -10.56
C VAL A 130 8.72 -6.05 -11.29
N TRP A 131 9.86 -6.68 -11.00
CA TRP A 131 11.13 -6.39 -11.68
C TRP A 131 11.08 -6.73 -13.18
N THR A 132 10.43 -7.82 -13.57
CA THR A 132 10.24 -8.19 -14.99
C THR A 132 9.36 -7.18 -15.73
N ILE A 133 8.28 -6.68 -15.13
CA ILE A 133 7.43 -5.63 -15.70
C ILE A 133 8.24 -4.34 -15.89
N ALA A 134 9.01 -3.94 -14.88
CA ALA A 134 9.84 -2.73 -14.96
C ALA A 134 10.91 -2.83 -16.06
N ALA A 135 11.57 -3.99 -16.19
CA ALA A 135 12.53 -4.24 -17.27
C ALA A 135 11.87 -4.26 -18.65
N ALA A 136 10.71 -4.89 -18.80
CA ALA A 136 9.98 -4.90 -20.07
C ALA A 136 9.58 -3.47 -20.54
N ILE A 137 9.36 -2.54 -19.61
CA ILE A 137 9.07 -1.14 -19.90
C ILE A 137 10.34 -0.34 -20.21
N SER A 138 11.48 -0.62 -19.55
CA SER A 138 12.70 0.18 -19.69
C SER A 138 13.68 -0.26 -20.79
N LEU A 139 13.62 -1.52 -21.23
CA LEU A 139 14.51 -2.08 -22.26
C LEU A 139 14.27 -1.61 -23.72
N PRO A 140 13.05 -1.25 -24.20
CA PRO A 140 12.83 -0.94 -25.61
C PRO A 140 13.78 0.10 -26.24
N PRO A 141 14.16 1.22 -25.57
CA PRO A 141 15.11 2.19 -26.13
C PRO A 141 16.54 1.67 -26.31
N LEU A 142 16.95 0.62 -25.58
CA LEU A 142 18.26 0.00 -25.75
C LEU A 142 18.33 -0.87 -27.01
N ILE A 143 17.19 -1.47 -27.38
CA ILE A 143 17.06 -2.40 -28.51
C ILE A 143 16.72 -1.64 -29.80
N TYR A 144 15.77 -0.71 -29.74
CA TYR A 144 15.34 0.09 -30.88
C TYR A 144 16.19 1.35 -31.02
N LYS A 145 17.37 1.22 -31.63
CA LYS A 145 18.29 2.34 -31.86
C LYS A 145 17.82 3.19 -33.04
N GLY A 146 17.23 4.34 -32.76
CA GLY A 146 17.07 5.40 -33.75
C GLY A 146 18.42 6.06 -34.05
N GLU A 147 18.87 6.04 -35.31
CA GLU A 147 20.10 6.72 -35.75
C GLU A 147 19.92 8.25 -35.80
N LYS A 148 19.85 8.90 -34.64
CA LYS A 148 20.00 10.36 -34.55
C LYS A 148 21.48 10.71 -34.68
N LYS A 149 21.89 11.15 -35.87
CA LYS A 149 23.19 11.81 -36.09
C LYS A 149 23.21 13.11 -35.26
N ALA A 150 24.16 13.24 -34.35
CA ALA A 150 24.37 14.50 -33.64
C ALA A 150 24.76 15.59 -34.64
N ALA A 151 24.18 16.78 -34.51
CA ALA A 151 24.59 17.93 -35.31
C ALA A 151 26.04 18.30 -34.98
N ALA A 152 26.88 18.50 -36.00
CA ALA A 152 28.28 18.79 -35.80
C ALA A 152 28.48 20.13 -35.07
N GLY A 153 28.99 20.08 -33.84
CA GLY A 153 29.30 21.25 -33.01
C GLY A 153 28.50 21.39 -31.71
N GLU A 154 27.42 20.62 -31.52
CA GLU A 154 26.67 20.65 -30.26
C GLU A 154 27.33 19.77 -29.18
N ARG A 155 27.32 20.22 -27.92
CA ARG A 155 27.78 19.41 -26.79
C ARG A 155 26.83 18.22 -26.58
N PRO A 156 27.34 17.00 -26.30
CA PRO A 156 26.48 15.84 -26.06
C PRO A 156 25.52 16.08 -24.89
N GLN A 157 24.26 15.69 -25.08
CA GLN A 157 23.19 15.80 -24.07
C GLN A 157 22.62 14.41 -23.81
N CYS A 158 22.42 14.06 -22.53
CA CYS A 158 21.71 12.85 -22.15
C CYS A 158 20.30 13.24 -21.70
N LYS A 159 19.36 13.22 -22.65
CA LYS A 159 17.94 13.52 -22.42
C LYS A 159 17.10 12.25 -22.58
N LEU A 160 15.95 12.21 -21.90
CA LEU A 160 14.97 11.14 -22.03
C LEU A 160 14.50 10.96 -23.48
N ASN A 161 13.98 9.78 -23.79
CA ASN A 161 13.57 9.43 -25.15
C ASN A 161 12.49 10.39 -25.68
N GLU A 162 12.63 10.82 -26.94
CA GLU A 162 11.73 11.77 -27.61
C GLU A 162 10.60 11.07 -28.40
N GLU A 163 10.70 9.75 -28.62
CA GLU A 163 9.74 9.01 -29.43
C GLU A 163 8.37 8.90 -28.73
N ALA A 164 7.39 9.64 -29.25
CA ALA A 164 6.08 9.81 -28.62
C ALA A 164 5.36 8.49 -28.28
N TRP A 165 5.48 7.46 -29.15
CA TRP A 165 4.90 6.14 -28.89
C TRP A 165 5.48 5.48 -27.62
N TYR A 166 6.79 5.64 -27.40
CA TYR A 166 7.48 5.11 -26.24
C TYR A 166 7.17 5.95 -25.00
N ILE A 167 7.20 7.28 -25.11
CA ILE A 167 6.85 8.19 -24.00
C ILE A 167 5.46 7.83 -23.44
N LEU A 168 4.47 7.68 -24.32
CA LEU A 168 3.09 7.42 -23.93
C LEU A 168 2.92 5.99 -23.37
N SER A 169 3.45 4.97 -24.05
CA SER A 169 3.34 3.58 -23.57
C SER A 169 4.09 3.35 -22.26
N SER A 170 5.32 3.87 -22.12
CA SER A 170 6.09 3.79 -20.88
C SER A 170 5.44 4.58 -19.74
N SER A 171 4.92 5.79 -19.96
CA SER A 171 4.21 6.57 -18.93
C SER A 171 2.91 5.89 -18.48
N VAL A 172 2.17 5.26 -19.39
CA VAL A 172 0.96 4.49 -19.05
C VAL A 172 1.32 3.25 -18.23
N GLY A 173 2.31 2.47 -18.67
CA GLY A 173 2.72 1.24 -18.01
C GLY A 173 3.40 1.46 -16.65
N SER A 174 4.25 2.49 -16.53
CA SER A 174 5.02 2.78 -15.32
C SER A 174 4.24 3.57 -14.27
N PHE A 175 3.40 4.52 -14.67
CA PHE A 175 2.74 5.45 -13.75
C PHE A 175 1.21 5.42 -13.81
N PHE A 176 0.59 5.75 -14.95
CA PHE A 176 -0.86 5.99 -14.95
C PHE A 176 -1.68 4.72 -14.62
N ALA A 177 -1.34 3.56 -15.17
CA ALA A 177 -2.05 2.32 -14.86
C ALA A 177 -1.79 1.85 -13.42
N PRO A 178 -0.54 1.77 -12.90
CA PRO A 178 -0.30 1.49 -11.48
C PRO A 178 -0.98 2.47 -10.52
N CYS A 179 -0.95 3.77 -10.82
CA CYS A 179 -1.61 4.82 -10.03
C CYS A 179 -3.13 4.62 -10.00
N LEU A 180 -3.76 4.36 -11.15
CA LEU A 180 -5.20 4.08 -11.22
C LEU A 180 -5.57 2.82 -10.44
N ILE A 181 -4.80 1.74 -10.57
CA ILE A 181 -5.00 0.49 -9.80
C ILE A 181 -4.91 0.78 -8.30
N MET A 182 -3.89 1.52 -7.84
CA MET A 182 -3.75 1.94 -6.45
C MET A 182 -4.98 2.72 -5.97
N ILE A 183 -5.37 3.79 -6.67
CA ILE A 183 -6.53 4.61 -6.31
C ILE A 183 -7.79 3.75 -6.19
N LEU A 184 -8.10 2.92 -7.19
CA LEU A 184 -9.27 2.05 -7.17
C LEU A 184 -9.23 1.04 -6.01
N VAL A 185 -8.07 0.43 -5.76
CA VAL A 185 -7.82 -0.48 -4.64
C VAL A 185 -8.12 0.21 -3.31
N TYR A 186 -7.58 1.40 -3.07
CA TYR A 186 -7.75 2.09 -1.80
C TYR A 186 -9.16 2.65 -1.60
N LEU A 187 -9.82 3.11 -2.66
CA LEU A 187 -11.24 3.42 -2.63
C LEU A 187 -12.06 2.19 -2.22
N ARG A 188 -11.75 0.99 -2.74
CA ARG A 188 -12.41 -0.26 -2.31
C ARG A 188 -12.10 -0.61 -0.85
N ILE A 189 -10.85 -0.50 -0.40
CA ILE A 189 -10.47 -0.71 1.03
C ILE A 189 -11.25 0.23 1.95
N TYR A 190 -11.28 1.53 1.63
CA TYR A 190 -12.01 2.55 2.38
C TYR A 190 -13.51 2.27 2.42
N LEU A 191 -14.13 1.90 1.29
CA LEU A 191 -15.54 1.56 1.22
C LEU A 191 -15.88 0.30 2.02
N ILE A 192 -15.02 -0.73 2.01
CA ILE A 192 -15.18 -1.95 2.83
C ILE A 192 -15.13 -1.59 4.33
N ALA A 193 -14.14 -0.80 4.75
CA ALA A 193 -14.02 -0.33 6.13
C ALA A 193 -15.24 0.50 6.58
N ARG A 194 -15.71 1.43 5.72
CA ARG A 194 -16.88 2.29 5.97
C ARG A 194 -18.18 1.47 6.06
N ARG A 195 -18.36 0.43 5.24
CA ARG A 195 -19.51 -0.49 5.31
C ARG A 195 -19.52 -1.27 6.62
N ARG A 196 -18.40 -1.90 7.01
CA ARG A 196 -18.28 -2.63 8.29
C ARG A 196 -18.61 -1.73 9.49
N HIS A 197 -18.16 -0.47 9.46
CA HIS A 197 -18.50 0.51 10.51
C HIS A 197 -20.00 0.83 10.58
N ARG A 198 -20.69 1.01 9.44
CA ARG A 198 -22.14 1.28 9.41
C ARG A 198 -22.95 0.11 10.00
N SER A 199 -22.61 -1.13 9.64
CA SER A 199 -23.29 -2.31 10.20
C SER A 199 -23.12 -2.44 11.71
N CYS A 200 -21.92 -2.18 12.25
CA CYS A 200 -21.71 -2.17 13.71
C CYS A 200 -22.48 -1.04 14.42
N SER A 201 -22.58 0.16 13.82
CA SER A 201 -23.34 1.27 14.40
C SER A 201 -24.85 1.07 14.35
N GLY A 202 -25.38 0.37 13.33
CA GLY A 202 -26.80 0.03 13.25
C GLY A 202 -27.24 -0.97 14.33
N ALA A 203 -26.37 -1.92 14.68
CA ALA A 203 -26.63 -2.94 15.71
C ALA A 203 -26.57 -2.41 17.16
N THR A 204 -26.34 -1.10 17.38
CA THR A 204 -26.25 -0.51 18.73
C THR A 204 -27.54 0.20 19.19
N LYS A 205 -28.60 0.20 18.37
CA LYS A 205 -29.93 0.61 18.85
C LYS A 205 -30.58 -0.57 19.59
N PRO A 206 -30.91 -0.46 20.88
CA PRO A 206 -31.75 -1.46 21.53
C PRO A 206 -33.12 -1.51 20.85
N PRO A 207 -33.79 -2.67 20.81
CA PRO A 207 -35.18 -2.73 20.35
C PRO A 207 -36.06 -1.85 21.24
N PRO A 208 -37.12 -1.22 20.70
CA PRO A 208 -38.09 -0.51 21.54
C PRO A 208 -38.69 -1.48 22.55
N VAL A 209 -38.66 -1.11 23.83
CA VAL A 209 -39.30 -1.87 24.90
C VAL A 209 -40.81 -1.87 24.64
N PRO A 210 -41.48 -3.03 24.52
CA PRO A 210 -42.93 -3.06 24.37
C PRO A 210 -43.59 -2.51 25.64
N PRO A 211 -44.70 -1.77 25.54
CA PRO A 211 -45.36 -1.20 26.71
C PRO A 211 -45.85 -2.31 27.65
N SER A 212 -45.55 -2.15 28.94
CA SER A 212 -45.99 -3.05 30.00
C SER A 212 -47.51 -3.01 30.17
N ILE A 213 -48.16 -4.17 30.06
CA ILE A 213 -49.59 -4.33 30.37
C ILE A 213 -49.76 -4.16 31.90
N PRO A 214 -50.76 -3.39 32.40
CA PRO A 214 -51.04 -3.30 33.83
C PRO A 214 -51.53 -4.65 34.38
N ALA A 215 -51.06 -5.03 35.56
CA ALA A 215 -51.55 -6.23 36.24
C ALA A 215 -52.99 -6.03 36.73
N ALA A 216 -53.90 -6.91 36.30
CA ALA A 216 -55.21 -7.06 36.92
C ALA A 216 -55.11 -8.02 38.12
N ALA A 217 -55.87 -7.75 39.18
CA ALA A 217 -55.73 -8.41 40.48
C ALA A 217 -56.83 -9.46 40.76
N GLY A 218 -56.48 -10.46 41.58
CA GLY A 218 -57.41 -11.22 42.44
C GLY A 218 -58.11 -12.43 41.83
N GLY A 219 -58.28 -13.50 42.63
CA GLY A 219 -59.21 -14.60 42.34
C GLY A 219 -58.72 -16.04 42.57
N ASP A 220 -58.54 -16.41 43.84
CA ASP A 220 -58.84 -17.71 44.49
C ASP A 220 -58.53 -19.09 43.84
N LEU A 221 -57.87 -19.94 44.65
CA LEU A 221 -57.85 -21.42 44.58
C LEU A 221 -59.09 -22.01 45.29
N PRO A 222 -59.48 -23.28 45.04
CA PRO A 222 -59.21 -24.35 46.04
C PRO A 222 -58.88 -25.73 45.36
N PRO A 223 -58.92 -26.95 45.99
CA PRO A 223 -57.66 -27.71 46.16
C PRO A 223 -57.68 -29.25 45.81
N VAL A 224 -56.47 -29.84 45.77
CA VAL A 224 -56.07 -31.21 46.24
C VAL A 224 -56.73 -32.49 45.64
N ASP A 225 -55.91 -33.36 45.02
CA ASP A 225 -55.47 -34.71 45.49
C ASP A 225 -54.60 -35.36 44.36
N ARG A 226 -53.82 -36.45 44.48
CA ARG A 226 -52.86 -37.05 45.43
C ARG A 226 -52.66 -38.50 44.95
N THR A 227 -51.42 -38.98 44.74
CA THR A 227 -51.05 -40.39 44.41
C THR A 227 -51.53 -40.86 43.00
N SER A 228 -50.88 -41.77 42.23
CA SER A 228 -49.98 -42.89 42.57
C SER A 228 -49.07 -43.37 41.39
N LEU A 229 -47.90 -43.93 41.73
CA LEU A 229 -47.23 -45.14 41.16
C LEU A 229 -46.74 -45.27 39.68
N LEU A 230 -45.47 -45.70 39.60
CA LEU A 230 -44.79 -46.62 38.63
C LEU A 230 -44.71 -46.34 37.10
N SER A 231 -43.46 -46.30 36.62
CA SER A 231 -42.99 -46.71 35.27
C SER A 231 -42.88 -48.26 35.17
N PRO A 232 -42.37 -48.91 34.08
CA PRO A 232 -41.89 -48.40 32.76
C PRO A 232 -42.33 -49.24 31.50
N GLU A 233 -42.16 -48.70 30.27
CA GLU A 233 -41.63 -49.41 29.06
C GLU A 233 -41.52 -48.51 27.80
N GLU A 234 -40.68 -48.91 26.83
CA GLU A 234 -40.39 -48.28 25.51
C GLU A 234 -40.86 -49.19 24.35
N PRO A 235 -40.70 -48.87 23.03
CA PRO A 235 -40.95 -47.66 22.21
C PRO A 235 -42.00 -48.04 21.07
N PRO A 236 -41.97 -47.65 19.76
CA PRO A 236 -41.39 -46.52 19.00
C PRO A 236 -42.39 -45.81 18.02
N MET A 237 -41.84 -44.98 17.11
CA MET A 237 -42.40 -44.50 15.81
C MET A 237 -43.74 -43.72 15.73
N SER A 238 -43.63 -42.37 15.79
CA SER A 238 -44.15 -41.31 14.86
C SER A 238 -45.62 -41.27 14.34
N PRO A 239 -46.20 -40.10 13.96
CA PRO A 239 -45.77 -38.69 14.14
C PRO A 239 -46.86 -37.70 14.66
N SER A 240 -46.40 -36.51 15.09
CA SER A 240 -47.13 -35.21 15.08
C SER A 240 -48.38 -34.99 15.97
N ALA A 241 -48.19 -34.33 17.12
CA ALA A 241 -49.06 -33.23 17.59
C ALA A 241 -48.33 -32.27 18.56
N ARG A 242 -48.76 -31.00 18.59
CA ARG A 242 -48.18 -29.85 19.33
C ARG A 242 -48.09 -30.06 20.86
N ALA A 243 -46.99 -29.59 21.48
CA ALA A 243 -46.94 -28.33 22.25
C ALA A 243 -45.73 -28.23 23.22
N GLY A 244 -45.21 -27.01 23.43
CA GLY A 244 -44.56 -26.63 24.70
C GLY A 244 -43.09 -27.04 24.94
N THR A 245 -42.14 -26.39 24.27
CA THR A 245 -40.77 -26.23 24.79
C THR A 245 -40.35 -24.77 24.78
N SER A 246 -40.01 -24.24 25.96
CA SER A 246 -39.37 -22.95 26.13
C SER A 246 -37.97 -22.94 25.50
N PRO A 247 -37.53 -21.83 24.86
CA PRO A 247 -36.18 -21.76 24.33
C PRO A 247 -35.16 -21.75 25.48
N PRO A 248 -34.00 -22.43 25.33
CA PRO A 248 -32.95 -22.38 26.33
C PRO A 248 -32.39 -20.95 26.47
N PRO A 249 -31.85 -20.57 27.63
CA PRO A 249 -31.30 -19.24 27.84
C PRO A 249 -30.19 -18.97 26.81
N ALA A 250 -30.31 -17.84 26.11
CA ALA A 250 -29.38 -17.47 25.05
C ALA A 250 -27.96 -17.30 25.61
N GLY A 251 -27.10 -18.29 25.35
CA GLY A 251 -25.69 -18.23 25.72
C GLY A 251 -24.97 -17.04 25.09
N PRO A 252 -23.80 -16.63 25.62
CA PRO A 252 -23.13 -15.39 25.21
C PRO A 252 -22.89 -15.37 23.69
N ARG A 253 -23.42 -14.34 22.98
CA ARG A 253 -23.19 -14.16 21.54
C ARG A 253 -21.69 -14.11 21.24
N ARG A 254 -21.20 -15.13 20.54
CA ARG A 254 -19.81 -15.27 20.08
C ARG A 254 -19.67 -14.54 18.75
N ASP A 255 -19.16 -13.30 18.79
CA ASP A 255 -18.89 -12.51 17.59
C ASP A 255 -17.52 -12.87 16.99
N THR A 256 -17.49 -13.30 15.73
CA THR A 256 -16.24 -13.58 15.00
C THR A 256 -15.53 -12.27 14.63
N VAL A 257 -14.47 -11.91 15.36
CA VAL A 257 -13.70 -10.67 15.11
C VAL A 257 -12.39 -10.99 14.38
N ALA A 258 -12.30 -10.57 13.12
CA ALA A 258 -11.04 -10.55 12.40
C ALA A 258 -10.15 -9.40 12.90
N THR A 259 -8.93 -9.71 13.32
CA THR A 259 -7.92 -8.71 13.68
C THR A 259 -6.99 -8.41 12.50
N GLY A 260 -6.34 -7.24 12.49
CA GLY A 260 -5.44 -6.80 11.41
C GLY A 260 -4.20 -7.66 11.17
N THR A 261 -3.95 -8.68 12.00
CA THR A 261 -2.91 -9.71 11.85
C THR A 261 -3.43 -11.02 11.25
N GLY A 262 -4.73 -11.14 10.98
CA GLY A 262 -5.32 -12.33 10.33
C GLY A 262 -5.72 -13.46 11.28
N LEU A 263 -5.53 -13.31 12.59
CA LEU A 263 -5.96 -14.29 13.58
C LEU A 263 -7.46 -14.10 13.86
N VAL A 264 -8.25 -15.14 13.59
CA VAL A 264 -9.65 -15.24 14.04
C VAL A 264 -9.65 -15.81 15.44
N VAL A 265 -9.88 -14.96 16.44
CA VAL A 265 -10.05 -15.39 17.82
C VAL A 265 -11.54 -15.42 18.13
N LEU A 266 -12.04 -16.54 18.64
CA LEU A 266 -13.31 -16.57 19.37
C LEU A 266 -13.12 -15.80 20.69
N ALA A 267 -13.25 -14.48 20.63
CA ALA A 267 -13.21 -13.63 21.80
C ALA A 267 -14.62 -13.52 22.41
N PRO A 268 -14.77 -13.53 23.75
CA PRO A 268 -15.99 -13.01 24.36
C PRO A 268 -16.20 -11.56 23.92
N ALA A 269 -17.46 -11.14 23.78
CA ALA A 269 -17.85 -9.87 23.18
C ALA A 269 -16.95 -8.71 23.63
N LEU A 270 -16.10 -8.22 22.73
CA LEU A 270 -15.07 -7.23 23.04
C LEU A 270 -15.72 -5.97 23.62
N ASN A 271 -15.44 -5.71 24.90
CA ASN A 271 -15.92 -4.56 25.68
C ASN A 271 -15.87 -3.27 24.81
N PRO A 272 -16.94 -2.44 24.71
CA PRO A 272 -17.06 -1.40 23.68
C PRO A 272 -15.85 -0.47 23.55
N TRP A 273 -15.16 -0.17 24.66
CA TRP A 273 -13.90 0.58 24.68
C TRP A 273 -12.78 -0.08 23.88
N ARG A 274 -12.57 -1.40 24.03
CA ARG A 274 -11.59 -2.18 23.25
C ARG A 274 -11.99 -2.29 21.78
N ARG A 275 -13.29 -2.48 21.49
CA ARG A 275 -13.83 -2.49 20.11
C ARG A 275 -13.62 -1.12 19.42
N LYS A 276 -13.87 -0.02 20.12
CA LYS A 276 -13.65 1.37 19.62
C LYS A 276 -12.16 1.68 19.42
N ALA A 277 -11.28 1.20 20.31
CA ALA A 277 -9.83 1.30 20.14
C ALA A 277 -9.32 0.52 18.91
N GLN A 278 -9.82 -0.71 18.68
CA GLN A 278 -9.48 -1.49 17.49
C GLN A 278 -9.93 -0.78 16.20
N VAL A 279 -11.17 -0.29 16.15
CA VAL A 279 -11.69 0.48 15.00
C VAL A 279 -10.89 1.76 14.74
N ASN A 280 -10.46 2.48 15.77
CA ASN A 280 -9.60 3.66 15.61
C ASN A 280 -8.19 3.29 15.11
N ARG A 281 -7.64 2.13 15.50
CA ARG A 281 -6.37 1.60 14.98
C ARG A 281 -6.48 1.22 13.50
N GLU A 282 -7.61 0.65 13.08
CA GLU A 282 -7.91 0.36 11.66
C GLU A 282 -8.09 1.66 10.83
N LYS A 283 -8.83 2.65 11.34
CA LYS A 283 -8.96 3.98 10.70
C LYS A 283 -7.60 4.65 10.49
N ARG A 284 -6.72 4.61 11.50
CA ARG A 284 -5.35 5.11 11.40
C ARG A 284 -4.60 4.40 10.27
N PHE A 285 -4.67 3.07 10.18
CA PHE A 285 -4.00 2.31 9.14
C PHE A 285 -4.48 2.64 7.70
N THR A 286 -5.78 2.84 7.49
CA THR A 286 -6.28 3.27 6.16
C THR A 286 -5.88 4.71 5.83
N PHE A 287 -5.93 5.63 6.79
CA PHE A 287 -5.49 7.02 6.60
C PHE A 287 -4.00 7.10 6.26
N VAL A 288 -3.17 6.34 6.97
CA VAL A 288 -1.73 6.19 6.70
C VAL A 288 -1.48 5.85 5.23
N LEU A 289 -2.12 4.79 4.74
CA LEU A 289 -1.91 4.35 3.36
C LEU A 289 -2.43 5.38 2.34
N ALA A 290 -3.52 6.09 2.64
CA ALA A 290 -3.99 7.22 1.84
C ALA A 290 -2.95 8.34 1.73
N VAL A 291 -2.24 8.66 2.82
CA VAL A 291 -1.15 9.65 2.81
C VAL A 291 0.05 9.17 1.97
N VAL A 292 0.43 7.89 2.04
CA VAL A 292 1.53 7.33 1.22
C VAL A 292 1.26 7.53 -0.27
N ILE A 293 0.04 7.21 -0.73
CA ILE A 293 -0.36 7.39 -2.13
C ILE A 293 -0.41 8.87 -2.48
N GLY A 294 -0.96 9.72 -1.60
CA GLY A 294 -1.05 11.15 -1.83
C GLY A 294 0.32 11.78 -2.08
N VAL A 295 1.30 11.48 -1.22
CA VAL A 295 2.70 11.88 -1.39
C VAL A 295 3.26 11.36 -2.71
N PHE A 296 3.11 10.05 -2.98
CA PHE A 296 3.59 9.43 -4.20
C PHE A 296 3.04 10.09 -5.48
N VAL A 297 1.73 10.33 -5.55
CA VAL A 297 1.06 10.97 -6.69
C VAL A 297 1.51 12.43 -6.81
N LEU A 298 1.61 13.17 -5.71
CA LEU A 298 2.10 14.56 -5.75
C LEU A 298 3.55 14.66 -6.23
N CYS A 299 4.40 13.69 -5.91
CA CYS A 299 5.78 13.64 -6.40
C CYS A 299 5.85 13.35 -7.92
N TRP A 300 5.13 12.35 -8.41
CA TRP A 300 5.33 11.82 -9.76
C TRP A 300 4.35 12.35 -10.82
N PHE A 301 3.12 12.71 -10.45
CA PHE A 301 2.10 13.17 -11.40
C PHE A 301 2.55 14.38 -12.25
N PRO A 302 3.16 15.44 -11.70
CA PRO A 302 3.53 16.60 -12.50
C PRO A 302 4.54 16.26 -13.60
N PHE A 303 5.53 15.42 -13.29
CA PHE A 303 6.52 14.95 -14.25
C PHE A 303 5.88 14.11 -15.38
N PHE A 304 5.15 13.05 -15.03
CA PHE A 304 4.54 12.17 -16.04
C PHE A 304 3.49 12.89 -16.90
N PHE A 305 2.76 13.86 -16.32
CA PHE A 305 1.84 14.71 -17.05
C PHE A 305 2.57 15.58 -18.08
N LEU A 306 3.62 16.31 -17.67
CA LEU A 306 4.40 17.18 -18.57
C LEU A 306 5.13 16.39 -19.66
N TYR A 307 5.71 15.24 -19.31
CA TYR A 307 6.39 14.36 -20.26
C TYR A 307 5.42 13.80 -21.32
N SER A 308 4.24 13.35 -20.89
CA SER A 308 3.18 12.89 -21.82
C SER A 308 2.62 14.04 -22.68
N LEU A 309 2.49 15.24 -22.12
CA LEU A 309 2.02 16.42 -22.84
C LEU A 309 3.02 16.84 -23.93
N GLY A 310 4.33 16.81 -23.63
CA GLY A 310 5.39 17.04 -24.61
C GLY A 310 5.32 16.09 -25.81
N ALA A 311 5.01 14.82 -25.57
CA ALA A 311 4.82 13.81 -26.62
C ALA A 311 3.55 14.05 -27.48
N LEU A 312 2.46 14.51 -26.87
CA LEU A 312 1.18 14.73 -27.57
C LEU A 312 1.15 16.00 -28.42
N CYS A 313 1.82 17.07 -27.98
CA CYS A 313 1.76 18.37 -28.63
C CYS A 313 3.11 19.10 -28.71
N PRO A 314 4.18 18.48 -29.27
CA PRO A 314 5.56 18.99 -29.22
C PRO A 314 5.75 20.40 -29.81
N ARG A 315 4.89 20.83 -30.73
CA ARG A 315 4.93 22.19 -31.31
C ARG A 315 4.22 23.27 -30.49
N ARG A 316 3.20 22.91 -29.69
CA ARG A 316 2.38 23.87 -28.91
C ARG A 316 2.64 23.81 -27.40
N CYS A 317 3.09 22.67 -26.89
CA CYS A 317 3.28 22.39 -25.47
C CYS A 317 4.77 22.43 -25.12
N LYS A 318 5.41 23.58 -25.32
CA LYS A 318 6.81 23.79 -24.95
C LYS A 318 6.92 23.96 -23.43
N VAL A 319 7.34 22.91 -22.74
CA VAL A 319 7.69 22.94 -21.32
C VAL A 319 9.13 23.45 -21.20
N PRO A 320 9.44 24.46 -20.35
CA PRO A 320 10.83 24.86 -20.11
C PRO A 320 11.64 23.74 -19.45
N ASP A 321 12.87 23.51 -19.90
CA ASP A 321 13.76 22.46 -19.36
C ASP A 321 13.88 22.52 -17.83
N SER A 322 13.99 23.73 -17.25
CA SER A 322 14.05 23.93 -15.80
C SER A 322 12.79 23.48 -15.03
N VAL A 323 11.60 23.63 -15.63
CA VAL A 323 10.34 23.15 -15.04
C VAL A 323 10.26 21.63 -15.12
N PHE A 324 10.69 21.05 -16.25
CA PHE A 324 10.76 19.61 -16.44
C PHE A 324 11.71 18.95 -15.43
N GLN A 325 12.92 19.49 -15.28
CA GLN A 325 13.92 19.03 -14.33
C GLN A 325 13.48 19.21 -12.87
N PHE A 326 12.83 20.33 -12.52
CA PHE A 326 12.31 20.55 -11.18
C PHE A 326 11.33 19.45 -10.75
N PHE A 327 10.38 19.07 -11.62
CA PHE A 327 9.43 18.00 -11.32
C PHE A 327 10.08 16.60 -11.37
N PHE A 328 11.09 16.40 -12.22
CA PHE A 328 11.90 15.17 -12.23
C PHE A 328 12.64 14.95 -10.89
N TRP A 329 13.27 16.00 -10.36
CA TRP A 329 13.91 15.97 -9.04
C TRP A 329 12.91 15.74 -7.89
N ILE A 330 11.70 16.32 -7.97
CA ILE A 330 10.62 16.02 -7.02
C ILE A 330 10.19 14.54 -7.09
N GLY A 331 10.25 13.92 -8.27
CA GLY A 331 10.07 12.47 -8.45
C GLY A 331 11.09 11.66 -7.64
N TYR A 332 12.39 11.97 -7.76
CA TYR A 332 13.44 11.31 -6.98
C TYR A 332 13.31 11.51 -5.46
N CYS A 333 12.82 12.66 -5.00
CA CYS A 333 12.54 12.88 -3.58
C CYS A 333 11.57 11.85 -2.98
N ASN A 334 10.71 11.20 -3.78
CA ASN A 334 9.82 10.13 -3.29
C ASN A 334 10.59 8.99 -2.60
N SER A 335 11.74 8.58 -3.13
CA SER A 335 12.56 7.48 -2.60
C SER A 335 13.13 7.79 -1.21
N SER A 336 13.31 9.08 -0.87
CA SER A 336 13.77 9.54 0.44
C SER A 336 12.64 9.58 1.49
N LEU A 337 11.40 9.77 1.05
CA LEU A 337 10.22 9.87 1.92
C LEU A 337 9.73 8.50 2.43
N ASN A 338 10.04 7.41 1.72
CA ASN A 338 9.62 6.05 2.07
C ASN A 338 10.02 5.64 3.52
N PRO A 339 11.29 5.75 3.97
CA PRO A 339 11.68 5.50 5.37
C PRO A 339 10.95 6.39 6.40
N VAL A 340 10.72 7.66 6.08
CA VAL A 340 10.01 8.62 6.96
C VAL A 340 8.55 8.18 7.14
N ILE A 341 7.89 7.81 6.05
CA ILE A 341 6.54 7.25 6.05
C ILE A 341 6.45 6.01 6.96
N TYR A 342 7.39 5.05 6.86
CA TYR A 342 7.38 3.85 7.70
C TYR A 342 7.60 4.17 9.19
N THR A 343 8.48 5.11 9.54
CA THR A 343 8.76 5.46 10.95
C THR A 343 7.65 6.27 11.62
N VAL A 344 7.01 7.20 10.88
CA VAL A 344 5.89 8.01 11.38
C VAL A 344 4.66 7.12 11.64
N PHE A 345 4.43 6.12 10.79
CA PHE A 345 3.17 5.39 10.78
C PHE A 345 3.23 3.94 11.33
N ASN A 346 4.39 3.29 11.35
CA ASN A 346 4.55 1.95 11.89
C ASN A 346 5.38 1.94 13.19
N GLN A 347 4.72 1.60 14.30
CA GLN A 347 5.35 1.55 15.62
C GLN A 347 6.42 0.46 15.74
N ASP A 348 6.31 -0.63 14.98
CA ASP A 348 7.27 -1.74 15.06
C ASP A 348 8.57 -1.41 14.30
N PHE A 349 8.49 -0.66 13.19
CA PHE A 349 9.66 -0.03 12.58
C PHE A 349 10.33 0.96 13.54
N ARG A 350 9.55 1.84 14.21
CA ARG A 350 10.10 2.79 15.21
C ARG A 350 10.73 2.11 16.43
N LYS A 351 10.28 0.90 16.79
CA LYS A 351 10.92 0.08 17.83
C LYS A 351 12.18 -0.61 17.33
N ALA A 352 12.19 -1.09 16.08
CA ALA A 352 13.37 -1.69 15.46
C ALA A 352 14.48 -0.65 15.26
N PHE A 353 14.16 0.56 14.78
CA PHE A 353 15.14 1.62 14.55
C PHE A 353 15.81 2.06 15.86
N ARG A 354 15.03 2.22 16.96
CA ARG A 354 15.55 2.49 18.33
C ARG A 354 16.26 1.30 19.02
N ARG A 355 16.60 0.26 18.27
CA ARG A 355 17.46 -0.86 18.69
C ARG A 355 18.67 -1.04 17.76
N LEU A 356 18.71 -0.30 16.66
CA LEU A 356 19.77 -0.31 15.65
C LEU A 356 20.59 0.99 15.71
N LEU A 357 19.90 2.08 16.05
CA LEU A 357 20.42 3.31 16.65
C LEU A 357 20.30 3.20 18.18
#